data_AF-A0A6A7KIK6-F1
#
_entry.id   AF-A0A6A7KIK6-F1
#
_cell.length_a   1.000
_cell.length_b   1.000
_cell.length_c   1.000
_cell.angle_alpha   90.00
_cell.angle_beta   90.00
_cell.angle_gamma   90.00
#
_symmetry.space_group_name_H-M   'P 1'
#
loop_
_entity.id
_entity.type
_entity.pdbx_description
1 polymer ?
#
loop_
_entity_poly.entity_id
_entity_poly.type
_entity_poly.pdbx_seq_one_letter_code
_entity_poly.pdbx_strand_id
1 'polypeptide(L)'
;MSKLVHLPPLVGVMAMGWIMGWALPEGKVEVSVAVFVLGAFFIHSYYLIFENRGHVFEDERTKRISEIAAVRTIQIVEVALAIAMIALTGKLSDPKFAGAFAAIGLTLAGVLFLHLILRHYYARVM
;
A
#
# COMPACT_ATOMS: atom_id res chain seq x y z
N MET A 1 4.65 -21.50 -8.59
CA MET A 1 4.25 -21.27 -7.18
C MET A 1 2.78 -20.86 -7.13
N SER A 2 2.03 -21.39 -6.16
CA SER A 2 0.61 -21.07 -6.02
C SER A 2 0.45 -19.63 -5.55
N LYS A 3 -0.41 -18.83 -6.23
CA LYS A 3 -0.77 -17.46 -5.85
C LYS A 3 -1.25 -17.35 -4.38
N LEU A 4 -1.63 -18.48 -3.79
CA LEU A 4 -2.08 -18.61 -2.41
C LEU A 4 -1.03 -18.22 -1.35
N VAL A 5 0.28 -18.26 -1.66
CA VAL A 5 1.34 -17.93 -0.69
C VAL A 5 1.30 -16.46 -0.25
N HIS A 6 0.76 -15.58 -1.07
CA HIS A 6 0.60 -14.15 -0.75
C HIS A 6 -0.72 -13.82 -0.06
N LEU A 7 -1.65 -14.78 0.08
CA LEU A 7 -2.92 -14.53 0.75
C LEU A 7 -2.75 -14.19 2.23
N PRO A 8 -1.92 -14.88 3.04
CA PRO A 8 -1.83 -14.58 4.46
C PRO A 8 -1.29 -13.16 4.74
N PRO A 9 -0.23 -12.67 4.09
CA PRO A 9 0.18 -11.27 4.21
C PRO A 9 -0.91 -10.29 3.79
N LEU A 10 -1.62 -10.57 2.69
CA LEU A 10 -2.67 -9.70 2.18
C LEU A 10 -3.86 -9.61 3.15
N VAL A 11 -4.26 -10.73 3.74
CA VAL A 11 -5.25 -10.77 4.84
C VAL A 11 -4.74 -10.00 6.06
N GLY A 12 -3.46 -10.14 6.41
CA GLY A 12 -2.84 -9.36 7.48
C GLY A 12 -2.94 -7.86 7.25
N VAL A 13 -2.59 -7.38 6.05
CA VAL A 13 -2.69 -5.95 5.67
C VAL A 13 -4.13 -5.46 5.72
N MET A 14 -5.09 -6.25 5.20
CA MET A 14 -6.51 -5.89 5.27
C MET A 14 -6.99 -5.77 6.72
N ALA A 15 -6.62 -6.72 7.59
CA ALA A 15 -6.97 -6.68 9.01
C ALA A 15 -6.35 -5.47 9.71
N MET A 16 -5.08 -5.15 9.43
CA MET A 16 -4.42 -3.94 9.96
C MET A 16 -5.19 -2.68 9.55
N GLY A 17 -5.50 -2.55 8.25
CA GLY A 17 -6.23 -1.40 7.72
C GLY A 17 -7.60 -1.23 8.37
N TRP A 18 -8.33 -2.33 8.56
CA TRP A 18 -9.62 -2.31 9.25
C TRP A 18 -9.51 -1.82 10.70
N ILE A 19 -8.59 -2.41 11.49
CA ILE A 19 -8.42 -2.06 12.90
C ILE A 19 -7.94 -0.61 13.04
N MET A 20 -6.98 -0.17 12.23
CA MET A 20 -6.51 1.21 12.24
C MET A 20 -7.60 2.19 11.82
N GLY A 21 -8.41 1.85 10.82
CA GLY A 21 -9.53 2.65 10.35
C GLY A 21 -10.61 2.85 11.42
N TRP A 22 -10.80 1.88 12.31
CA TRP A 22 -11.68 2.00 13.47
C TRP A 22 -11.03 2.74 14.66
N ALA A 23 -9.75 2.47 14.95
CA ALA A 23 -9.07 3.02 16.12
C ALA A 23 -8.73 4.51 16.01
N LEU A 24 -8.37 4.99 14.81
CA LEU A 24 -7.96 6.38 14.59
C LEU A 24 -9.10 7.39 14.87
N PRO A 25 -10.34 7.20 14.38
CA PRO A 25 -11.47 8.06 14.72
C PRO A 25 -11.81 8.11 16.21
N GLU A 26 -11.54 7.03 16.95
CA GLU A 26 -11.76 6.97 18.40
C GLU A 26 -10.62 7.59 19.23
N GLY A 27 -9.59 8.16 18.57
CA GLY A 27 -8.44 8.75 19.23
C GLY A 27 -7.46 7.73 19.83
N LYS A 28 -7.62 6.44 19.53
CA LYS A 28 -6.80 5.34 20.06
C LYS A 28 -5.50 5.17 19.27
N VAL A 29 -4.67 6.21 19.27
CA VAL A 29 -3.42 6.25 18.49
C VAL A 29 -2.46 5.11 18.87
N GLU A 30 -2.39 4.77 20.16
CA GLU A 30 -1.55 3.67 20.68
C GLU A 30 -1.90 2.33 20.02
N VAL A 31 -3.20 2.05 19.85
CA VAL A 31 -3.68 0.82 19.20
C VAL A 31 -3.28 0.81 17.73
N SER A 32 -3.43 1.93 17.03
CA SER A 32 -3.04 2.06 15.62
C SER A 32 -1.53 1.83 15.43
N VAL A 33 -0.70 2.39 16.30
CA VAL A 33 0.77 2.20 16.28
C VAL A 33 1.12 0.74 16.57
N ALA A 34 0.53 0.14 17.61
CA ALA A 34 0.77 -1.25 17.97
C ALA A 34 0.40 -2.20 16.82
N VAL A 35 -0.76 -2.01 16.19
CA VAL A 35 -1.21 -2.82 15.05
C VAL A 35 -0.31 -2.62 13.85
N PHE A 36 0.15 -1.40 13.58
CA PHE A 36 1.10 -1.14 12.50
C PHE A 36 2.42 -1.89 12.71
N VAL A 37 3.02 -1.79 13.90
CA VAL A 37 4.29 -2.46 14.23
C VAL A 37 4.14 -3.98 14.19
N LEU A 38 3.10 -4.52 14.81
CA LEU A 38 2.84 -5.97 14.83
C LEU A 38 2.59 -6.51 13.42
N GLY A 39 1.82 -5.78 12.61
CA GLY A 39 1.54 -6.18 11.25
C GLY A 39 2.77 -6.13 10.34
N ALA A 40 3.60 -5.09 10.47
CA ALA A 40 4.89 -5.01 9.78
C ALA A 40 5.81 -6.16 10.18
N PHE A 41 5.88 -6.48 11.48
CA PHE A 41 6.66 -7.60 11.99
C PHE A 41 6.13 -8.95 11.49
N PHE A 42 4.81 -9.14 11.45
CA PHE A 42 4.17 -10.34 10.91
C PHE A 42 4.53 -10.55 9.44
N ILE A 43 4.38 -9.52 8.61
CA ILE A 43 4.69 -9.60 7.17
C ILE A 43 6.16 -9.93 6.98
N HIS A 44 7.06 -9.22 7.68
CA HIS A 44 8.49 -9.46 7.58
C HIS A 44 8.86 -10.88 7.98
N SER A 45 8.40 -11.33 9.15
CA SER A 45 8.67 -12.68 9.67
C SER A 45 8.10 -13.77 8.77
N TYR A 46 6.91 -13.56 8.21
CA TYR A 46 6.29 -14.50 7.28
C TYR A 46 7.18 -14.74 6.07
N TYR A 47 7.59 -13.68 5.37
CA TYR A 47 8.46 -13.83 4.20
C TYR A 47 9.84 -14.40 4.56
N LEU A 48 10.41 -13.99 5.69
CA LEU A 48 11.68 -14.51 6.18
C LEU A 48 11.64 -16.03 6.45
N ILE A 49 10.55 -16.53 7.04
CA ILE A 49 10.37 -17.97 7.29
C ILE A 49 10.33 -18.76 5.98
N PHE A 50 9.65 -18.24 4.96
CA PHE A 50 9.60 -18.91 3.68
C PHE A 50 10.94 -18.86 2.93
N GLU A 51 11.65 -17.74 3.00
CA GLU A 51 12.99 -17.60 2.43
C GLU A 51 13.96 -18.61 3.08
N ASN A 52 13.95 -18.70 4.42
CA ASN A 52 14.74 -19.68 5.18
C ASN A 52 14.40 -21.14 4.88
N ARG A 53 13.20 -21.43 4.37
CA ARG A 53 12.77 -22.77 3.93
C ARG A 53 13.20 -23.12 2.50
N GLY A 54 14.03 -22.28 1.88
CA GLY A 54 14.54 -22.50 0.53
C GLY A 54 13.52 -22.21 -0.57
N HIS A 55 12.43 -21.50 -0.25
CA HIS A 55 11.51 -21.03 -1.28
C HIS A 55 12.16 -19.88 -2.05
N VAL A 56 12.62 -20.17 -3.27
CA VAL A 56 13.06 -19.14 -4.21
C VAL A 56 11.82 -18.41 -4.74
N PHE A 57 11.53 -17.26 -4.14
CA PHE A 57 10.42 -16.39 -4.55
C PHE A 57 10.67 -15.71 -5.91
N GLU A 58 11.94 -15.56 -6.30
CA GLU A 58 12.36 -14.71 -7.40
C GLU A 58 13.30 -15.47 -8.34
N ASP A 59 12.72 -16.27 -9.24
CA ASP A 59 13.35 -16.42 -10.56
C ASP A 59 13.28 -15.06 -11.28
N GLU A 60 14.27 -14.70 -12.10
CA GLU A 60 14.35 -13.38 -12.77
C GLU A 60 13.05 -13.05 -13.51
N ARG A 61 12.43 -14.08 -14.10
CA ARG A 61 11.14 -13.95 -14.79
C ARG A 61 9.99 -13.61 -13.84
N THR A 62 9.94 -14.23 -12.67
CA THR A 62 8.89 -13.98 -11.67
C THR A 62 9.05 -12.59 -11.07
N LYS A 63 10.30 -12.15 -10.83
CA LYS A 63 10.62 -10.81 -10.36
C LYS A 63 10.21 -9.72 -11.35
N ARG A 64 10.49 -9.92 -12.64
CA ARG A 64 10.07 -8.97 -13.68
C ARG A 64 8.53 -8.88 -13.79
N ILE A 65 7.81 -9.99 -13.59
CA ILE A 65 6.34 -10.01 -13.57
C ILE A 65 5.79 -9.25 -12.35
N SER A 66 6.35 -9.48 -11.16
CA SER A 66 5.91 -8.80 -9.93
C SER A 66 6.17 -7.30 -10.01
N GLU A 67 7.29 -6.89 -10.61
CA GLU A 67 7.61 -5.49 -10.84
C GLU A 67 6.63 -4.81 -11.80
N ILE A 68 6.35 -5.43 -12.97
CA ILE A 68 5.35 -4.90 -13.92
C ILE A 68 3.97 -4.84 -13.26
N ALA A 69 3.60 -5.84 -12.47
CA ALA A 69 2.34 -5.84 -11.73
C ALA A 69 2.29 -4.69 -10.71
N ALA A 70 3.37 -4.48 -9.94
CA ALA A 70 3.47 -3.40 -8.96
C ALA A 70 3.34 -2.02 -9.62
N VAL A 71 4.03 -1.79 -10.76
CA VAL A 71 3.91 -0.55 -11.53
C VAL A 71 2.47 -0.31 -11.99
N ARG A 72 1.81 -1.33 -12.53
CA ARG A 72 0.40 -1.23 -12.93
C ARG A 72 -0.53 -0.96 -11.75
N THR A 73 -0.28 -1.59 -10.60
CA THR A 73 -1.06 -1.34 -9.38
C THR A 73 -0.92 0.11 -8.91
N ILE A 74 0.31 0.65 -8.89
CA ILE A 74 0.55 2.06 -8.55
C ILE A 74 -0.23 2.99 -9.49
N GLN A 75 -0.17 2.75 -10.81
CA GLN A 75 -0.91 3.54 -11.80
C GLN A 75 -2.44 3.49 -11.58
N ILE A 76 -2.99 2.30 -11.30
CA ILE A 76 -4.42 2.15 -11.01
C ILE A 76 -4.80 2.93 -9.75
N VAL A 77 -3.97 2.87 -8.71
CA VAL A 77 -4.19 3.62 -7.45
C VAL A 77 -4.14 5.12 -7.70
N GLU A 78 -3.17 5.62 -8.47
CA GLU A 78 -3.06 7.03 -8.84
C GLU A 78 -4.31 7.52 -9.58
N VAL A 79 -4.77 6.75 -10.58
CA VAL A 79 -6.00 7.08 -11.33
C VAL A 79 -7.23 7.06 -10.42
N ALA A 80 -7.36 6.05 -9.55
CA ALA A 80 -8.48 5.96 -8.62
C ALA A 80 -8.50 7.15 -7.63
N LEU A 81 -7.35 7.54 -7.09
CA LEU A 81 -7.22 8.71 -6.21
C LEU A 81 -7.56 10.00 -6.95
N ALA A 82 -7.10 10.17 -8.20
CA ALA A 82 -7.43 11.33 -9.02
C ALA A 82 -8.95 11.44 -9.28
N ILE A 83 -9.60 10.32 -9.61
CA ILE A 83 -11.07 10.25 -9.78
C ILE A 83 -11.78 10.62 -8.46
N ALA A 84 -11.29 10.11 -7.33
CA ALA A 84 -11.85 10.42 -6.01
C ALA A 84 -11.77 11.92 -5.69
N MET A 85 -10.65 12.58 -6.02
CA MET A 85 -10.52 14.04 -5.87
C MET A 85 -11.54 14.79 -6.73
N ILE A 86 -11.68 14.42 -8.01
CA ILE A 86 -12.66 15.04 -8.93
C ILE A 86 -14.08 14.92 -8.36
N ALA A 87 -14.44 13.74 -7.84
CA ALA A 87 -15.75 13.49 -7.24
C ALA A 87 -16.01 14.33 -5.98
N LEU A 88 -14.95 14.71 -5.25
CA LEU A 88 -15.04 15.52 -4.03
C LEU A 88 -15.05 17.03 -4.29
N THR A 89 -14.57 17.50 -5.45
CA THR A 89 -14.46 18.93 -5.79
C THR A 89 -15.78 19.69 -5.59
N GLY A 90 -16.92 19.11 -5.97
CA GLY A 90 -18.24 19.74 -5.82
C GLY A 90 -18.76 19.81 -4.37
N LYS A 91 -18.05 19.20 -3.40
CA LYS A 91 -18.48 19.08 -2.00
C LYS A 91 -17.54 19.80 -1.02
N LEU A 92 -16.58 20.58 -1.54
CA LEU A 92 -15.52 21.25 -0.75
C LEU A 92 -16.04 22.30 0.25
N SER A 93 -17.29 22.74 0.14
CA SER A 93 -17.91 23.68 1.09
C SER A 93 -18.12 23.08 2.48
N ASP A 94 -18.19 21.75 2.61
CA ASP A 94 -18.23 21.07 3.90
C ASP A 94 -16.78 20.82 4.39
N PRO A 95 -16.41 21.24 5.60
CA PRO A 95 -15.07 21.03 6.16
C PRO A 95 -14.67 19.56 6.22
N LYS A 96 -15.62 18.62 6.35
CA LYS A 96 -15.35 17.18 6.32
C LYS A 96 -14.84 16.73 4.94
N PHE A 97 -15.46 17.21 3.87
CA PHE A 97 -15.04 16.88 2.50
C PHE A 97 -13.77 17.63 2.10
N ALA A 98 -13.54 18.84 2.62
CA ALA A 98 -12.26 19.55 2.48
C ALA A 98 -11.10 18.77 3.11
N GLY A 99 -11.29 18.23 4.32
CA GLY A 99 -10.30 17.36 4.98
C GLY A 99 -10.02 16.08 4.19
N ALA A 100 -11.06 15.40 3.71
CA ALA A 100 -10.92 14.22 2.86
C ALA A 100 -10.19 14.52 1.54
N PHE A 101 -10.51 15.65 0.90
CA PHE A 101 -9.84 16.09 -0.32
C PHE A 101 -8.35 16.34 -0.09
N ALA A 102 -7.99 17.03 1.00
CA ALA A 102 -6.60 17.28 1.36
C ALA A 102 -5.83 15.98 1.64
N ALA A 103 -6.44 15.04 2.38
CA ALA A 103 -5.82 13.75 2.68
C ALA A 103 -5.59 12.90 1.43
N ILE A 104 -6.58 12.83 0.53
CA ILE A 104 -6.46 12.13 -0.75
C ILE A 104 -5.41 12.80 -1.64
N GLY A 105 -5.40 14.14 -1.71
CA GLY A 105 -4.41 14.90 -2.48
C GLY A 105 -2.98 14.67 -1.99
N LEU A 106 -2.77 14.69 -0.67
CA LEU A 106 -1.46 14.39 -0.08
C LEU A 106 -1.03 12.95 -0.37
N THR A 107 -1.96 12.00 -0.27
CA THR A 107 -1.69 10.59 -0.58
C THR A 107 -1.32 10.41 -2.06
N LEU A 108 -2.07 11.04 -2.98
CA LEU A 108 -1.78 11.01 -4.41
C LEU A 108 -0.40 11.61 -4.71
N ALA A 109 -0.09 12.77 -4.13
CA ALA A 109 1.22 13.40 -4.29
C ALA A 109 2.36 12.50 -3.78
N GLY A 110 2.17 11.85 -2.63
CA GLY A 110 3.14 10.90 -2.07
C GLY A 110 3.35 9.68 -2.96
N VAL A 111 2.27 9.08 -3.47
CA VAL A 111 2.35 7.92 -4.38
C VAL A 111 3.02 8.30 -5.71
N LEU A 112 2.68 9.45 -6.29
CA LEU A 112 3.34 9.96 -7.51
C LEU A 112 4.83 10.19 -7.28
N PHE A 113 5.22 10.77 -6.15
CA PHE A 113 6.62 10.98 -5.81
C PHE A 113 7.36 9.64 -5.66
N LEU A 114 6.76 8.66 -4.99
CA LEU A 114 7.31 7.31 -4.89
C LEU A 114 7.45 6.66 -6.26
N HIS A 115 6.42 6.76 -7.11
CA HIS A 115 6.43 6.24 -8.48
C HIS A 115 7.58 6.85 -9.28
N LEU A 116 7.80 8.17 -9.18
CA LEU A 116 8.93 8.85 -9.83
C LEU A 116 10.29 8.34 -9.33
N ILE A 117 10.47 8.19 -8.02
CA ILE A 117 11.71 7.64 -7.44
C ILE A 117 11.96 6.21 -7.93
N LEU A 118 10.93 5.35 -7.87
CA LEU A 118 11.05 3.96 -8.31
C LEU A 118 11.36 3.88 -9.81
N ARG A 119 10.65 4.66 -10.63
CA ARG A 119 10.92 4.74 -12.07
C ARG A 119 12.36 5.14 -12.35
N HIS A 120 12.86 6.15 -11.63
CA HIS A 120 14.24 6.61 -11.77
C HIS A 120 15.27 5.57 -11.32
N TYR A 121 15.01 4.87 -10.21
CA TYR A 121 15.86 3.79 -9.72
C TYR A 121 15.93 2.64 -10.73
N TYR A 122 14.78 2.11 -11.15
CA TYR A 122 14.72 0.98 -12.07
C TYR A 122 15.19 1.32 -13.48
N ALA A 123 15.04 2.57 -13.95
CA ALA A 123 15.61 3.01 -15.22
C ALA A 123 17.14 3.04 -15.25
N ARG A 124 17.81 3.01 -14.09
CA ARG A 124 19.28 2.93 -14.01
C ARG A 124 19.80 1.51 -13.80
N VAL A 125 19.00 0.65 -13.18
CA VAL A 125 19.39 -0.70 -12.75
C VAL A 125 19.06 -1.74 -13.83
N MET A 126 18.05 -1.48 -14.66
CA MET A 126 17.74 -2.23 -15.88
C MET A 126 18.38 -1.59 -17.10
#